data_AF-A0A2N2SZ01-F1
#
_entry.id   AF-A0A2N2SZ01-F1
#
_cell.length_a   1.000
_cell.length_b   1.000
_cell.length_c   1.000
_cell.angle_alpha   90.00
_cell.angle_beta   90.00
_cell.angle_gamma   90.00
#
_symmetry.space_group_name_H-M   'P 1'
#
loop_
_entity.id
_entity.type
_entity.pdbx_description
1 polymer ?
#
loop_
_entity_poly.entity_id
_entity_poly.type
_entity_poly.pdbx_seq_one_letter_code
_entity_poly.pdbx_strand_id
1 'polypeptide(L)'
;RLDAERLAKNLGLSKTTRFINVLELGVVNNRSNEEPTQRGYEISVELPLFDWGQTRVLQAESRYRQALERARETAVNARAEVREAYAMQQSQYAIARHLRDEVVPLKQRISEENLLRYNGMLIGVFELLADARSQIASVNAAIEAQRDFWLADADLAMALVGKPDLRPAASARPGVAESGGGH
;
A
#
# COMPACT_ATOMS: atom_id res chain seq x y z
N ARG A 1 5.50 8.10 -2.20
CA ARG A 1 6.65 8.90 -2.74
C ARG A 1 6.46 10.39 -2.49
N LEU A 2 5.33 10.97 -2.92
CA LEU A 2 4.95 12.37 -2.67
C LEU A 2 5.00 12.82 -1.20
N ASP A 3 4.58 11.99 -0.25
CA ASP A 3 4.58 12.38 1.17
C ASP A 3 5.98 12.48 1.77
N ALA A 4 6.92 11.64 1.33
CA ALA A 4 8.31 11.70 1.76
C ALA A 4 9.00 12.95 1.22
N GLU A 5 8.69 13.36 -0.01
CA GLU A 5 9.19 14.60 -0.62
C GLU A 5 8.63 15.85 0.07
N ARG A 6 7.34 15.84 0.42
CA ARG A 6 6.71 16.91 1.21
C ARG A 6 7.34 17.04 2.60
N LEU A 7 7.58 15.91 3.28
CA LEU A 7 8.25 15.90 4.58
C LEU A 7 9.72 16.35 4.49
N ALA A 8 10.43 15.99 3.41
CA ALA A 8 11.79 16.46 3.16
C ALA A 8 11.84 17.99 2.96
N LYS A 9 10.89 18.57 2.21
CA LYS A 9 10.75 20.03 2.09
C LYS A 9 10.48 20.69 3.44
N ASN A 10 9.59 20.12 4.26
CA ASN A 10 9.29 20.64 5.60
C ASN A 10 10.50 20.59 6.55
N LEU A 11 11.32 19.53 6.46
CA LEU A 11 12.59 19.43 7.21
C LEU A 11 13.57 20.54 6.80
N GLY A 12 13.71 20.79 5.50
CA GLY A 12 14.58 21.85 4.96
C GLY A 12 14.14 23.25 5.39
N LEU A 13 12.82 23.50 5.40
CA LEU A 13 12.24 24.74 5.91
C LEU A 13 12.52 24.93 7.41
N SER A 14 12.31 23.89 8.23
CA SER A 14 12.59 23.96 9.67
C SER A 14 14.07 24.21 10.01
N LYS A 15 15.00 23.73 9.18
CA LYS A 15 16.45 23.99 9.34
C LYS A 15 16.83 25.43 8.95
N THR A 16 16.17 25.98 7.93
CA THR A 16 16.47 27.30 7.39
C THR A 16 15.87 28.42 8.24
N THR A 17 14.63 28.26 8.74
CA THR A 17 13.98 29.23 9.64
C THR A 17 14.72 29.41 10.97
N ARG A 18 15.59 28.47 11.37
CA ARG A 18 16.46 28.62 12.56
C ARG A 18 17.39 29.83 12.48
N PHE A 19 17.75 30.26 11.27
CA PHE A 19 18.72 31.34 11.04
C PHE A 19 18.09 32.67 10.63
N ILE A 20 16.78 32.71 10.29
CA ILE A 20 16.13 33.85 9.64
C ILE A 20 14.90 34.36 10.41
N ASN A 21 14.61 33.79 11.59
CA ASN A 21 13.50 34.33 12.37
C ASN A 21 13.94 35.60 13.11
N VAL A 22 13.35 36.71 12.65
CA VAL A 22 13.36 38.08 13.22
C VAL A 22 14.54 38.96 12.77
N LEU A 23 14.48 39.44 11.52
CA LEU A 23 15.11 40.70 11.13
C LEU A 23 13.99 41.74 11.05
N GLU A 24 13.77 42.52 12.11
CA GLU A 24 12.84 43.65 12.08
C GLU A 24 13.60 44.90 11.63
N LEU A 25 13.26 45.43 10.45
CA LEU A 25 13.92 46.62 9.89
C LEU A 25 13.08 47.86 10.21
N GLY A 26 13.37 48.52 11.33
CA GLY A 26 12.71 49.78 11.73
C GLY A 26 13.42 51.01 11.16
N VAL A 27 12.70 51.91 10.49
CA VAL A 27 13.21 53.23 10.06
C VAL A 27 12.61 54.31 10.95
N VAL A 28 13.40 54.90 11.85
CA VAL A 28 12.96 56.01 12.72
C VAL A 28 13.37 57.34 12.09
N ASN A 29 12.41 58.25 11.90
CA ASN A 29 12.67 59.61 11.41
C ASN A 29 12.13 60.61 12.43
N ASN A 30 13.03 61.23 13.21
CA ASN A 30 12.65 62.24 14.19
C ASN A 30 12.94 63.65 13.63
N ARG A 31 11.92 64.51 13.58
CA ARG A 31 12.08 65.94 13.25
C ARG A 31 11.76 66.74 14.51
N SER A 32 12.78 67.34 15.11
CA SER A 32 12.62 68.36 16.16
C SER A 32 13.15 69.70 15.64
N ASN A 33 12.52 70.81 16.02
CA ASN A 33 12.72 72.15 15.45
C ASN A 33 13.82 72.98 16.14
N GLU A 34 14.65 72.38 17.00
CA GLU A 34 15.70 73.11 17.73
C GLU A 34 17.11 72.50 17.68
N GLU A 35 17.37 71.43 16.91
CA GLU A 35 18.74 70.93 16.63
C GLU A 35 18.77 70.05 15.35
N PRO A 36 19.94 69.81 14.72
CA PRO A 36 20.03 69.28 13.36
C PRO A 36 19.49 67.84 13.24
N THR A 37 18.84 67.56 12.10
CA THR A 37 18.13 66.30 11.83
C THR A 37 19.04 65.08 11.93
N GLN A 38 18.81 64.24 12.94
CA GLN A 38 19.51 62.96 13.09
C GLN A 38 18.75 61.85 12.35
N ARG A 39 19.36 61.33 11.27
CA ARG A 39 18.94 60.10 10.60
C ARG A 39 19.82 58.97 11.09
N GLY A 40 19.22 57.98 11.76
CA GLY A 40 19.89 56.75 12.18
C GLY A 40 19.24 55.54 11.52
N TYR A 41 20.04 54.58 11.09
CA TYR A 41 19.60 53.23 10.75
C TYR A 41 19.92 52.34 11.95
N GLU A 42 18.90 51.75 12.57
CA GLU A 42 19.08 50.82 13.68
C GLU A 42 18.86 49.40 13.16
N ILE A 43 19.87 48.54 13.33
CA ILE A 43 19.78 47.10 13.03
C ILE A 43 19.81 46.40 14.39
N SER A 44 18.64 46.11 14.95
CA SER A 44 18.54 45.27 16.15
C SER A 44 18.64 43.80 15.73
N VAL A 45 19.63 43.10 16.26
CA VAL A 45 19.77 41.65 16.11
C VAL A 45 19.46 41.04 17.46
N GLU A 46 18.23 40.57 17.64
CA GLU A 46 17.83 39.87 18.85
C GLU A 46 18.44 38.45 18.80
N LEU A 47 19.50 38.22 19.57
CA LEU A 47 20.04 36.87 19.76
C LEU A 47 19.15 36.13 20.76
N PRO A 48 18.37 35.11 20.35
CA PRO A 48 17.59 34.33 21.30
C PRO A 48 18.53 33.54 22.21
N LEU A 49 18.43 33.77 23.52
CA LEU A 49 19.17 33.02 24.56
C LEU A 49 18.64 31.59 24.77
N PHE A 50 17.59 31.17 24.05
CA PHE A 50 16.93 29.87 24.21
C PHE A 50 16.70 29.15 22.87
N ASP A 51 17.07 27.87 22.83
CA ASP A 51 17.25 27.06 21.61
C ASP A 51 15.98 26.25 21.22
N TRP A 52 14.81 26.92 21.15
CA TRP A 52 13.49 26.30 20.90
C TRP A 52 13.36 25.53 19.56
N GLY A 53 14.38 25.58 18.69
CA GLY A 53 14.42 24.88 17.41
C GLY A 53 14.79 23.39 17.51
N GLN A 54 15.49 22.95 18.57
CA GLN A 54 15.96 21.56 18.67
C GLN A 54 14.81 20.56 18.75
N THR A 55 13.78 20.84 19.53
CA THR A 55 12.59 19.98 19.65
C THR A 55 11.78 19.91 18.35
N ARG A 56 11.68 21.02 17.61
CA ARG A 56 10.97 21.08 16.32
C ARG A 56 11.70 20.29 15.22
N VAL A 57 13.04 20.37 15.19
CA VAL A 57 13.88 19.57 14.28
C VAL A 57 13.80 18.09 14.62
N LEU A 58 13.93 17.72 15.90
CA LEU A 58 13.80 16.32 16.35
C LEU A 58 12.42 15.74 15.99
N GLN A 59 11.35 16.51 16.15
CA GLN A 59 10.01 16.10 15.70
C GLN A 59 9.93 15.93 14.19
N ALA A 60 10.49 16.86 13.40
CA ALA A 60 10.50 16.76 11.95
C ALA A 60 11.31 15.55 11.45
N GLU A 61 12.46 15.27 12.06
CA GLU A 61 13.29 14.09 11.78
C GLU A 61 12.59 12.79 12.15
N SER A 62 11.90 12.74 13.30
CA SER A 62 11.11 11.58 13.70
C SER A 62 9.97 11.31 12.70
N ARG A 63 9.24 12.35 12.28
CA ARG A 63 8.18 12.23 11.26
C ARG A 63 8.72 11.78 9.91
N TYR A 64 9.87 12.29 9.49
CA TYR A 64 10.53 11.85 8.27
C TYR A 64 10.94 10.38 8.35
N ARG A 65 11.58 9.95 9.44
CA ARG A 65 11.94 8.53 9.66
C ARG A 65 10.71 7.63 9.63
N GLN A 66 9.64 8.01 10.32
CA GLN A 66 8.38 7.25 10.29
C GLN A 66 7.80 7.14 8.87
N ALA A 67 7.82 8.21 8.08
CA ALA A 67 7.33 8.16 6.70
C ALA A 67 8.21 7.29 5.80
N LEU A 68 9.53 7.29 6.02
CA LEU A 68 10.46 6.42 5.32
C LEU A 68 10.22 4.94 5.67
N GLU A 69 10.04 4.61 6.95
CA GLU A 69 9.76 3.24 7.36
C GLU A 69 8.40 2.75 6.83
N ARG A 70 7.36 3.60 6.84
CA ARG A 70 6.08 3.25 6.19
C ARG A 70 6.25 2.97 4.69
N ALA A 71 7.05 3.78 3.99
CA ALA A 71 7.31 3.56 2.57
C ALA A 71 8.07 2.24 2.32
N ARG A 72 9.01 1.88 3.20
CA ARG A 72 9.72 0.59 3.16
C ARG A 72 8.77 -0.57 3.41
N GLU A 73 7.92 -0.46 4.42
CA GLU A 73 6.90 -1.46 4.76
C GLU A 73 5.96 -1.71 3.57
N THR A 74 5.41 -0.65 2.96
CA THR A 74 4.57 -0.78 1.76
C THR A 74 5.30 -1.48 0.61
N ALA A 75 6.57 -1.16 0.38
CA ALA A 75 7.36 -1.78 -0.69
C ALA A 75 7.70 -3.25 -0.40
N VAL A 76 7.82 -3.65 0.86
CA VAL A 76 8.00 -5.06 1.25
C VAL A 76 6.69 -5.81 1.10
N ASN A 77 5.58 -5.26 1.61
CA ASN A 77 4.26 -5.87 1.55
C ASN A 77 3.81 -6.08 0.10
N ALA A 78 3.98 -5.08 -0.77
CA ALA A 78 3.63 -5.22 -2.19
C ALA A 78 4.40 -6.37 -2.89
N ARG A 79 5.68 -6.54 -2.58
CA ARG A 79 6.49 -7.66 -3.12
C ARG A 79 6.06 -9.00 -2.54
N ALA A 80 5.70 -9.05 -1.27
CA ALA A 80 5.20 -10.26 -0.63
C ALA A 80 3.85 -10.69 -1.25
N GLU A 81 2.91 -9.76 -1.43
CA GLU A 81 1.60 -10.03 -2.04
C GLU A 81 1.73 -10.63 -3.45
N VAL A 82 2.58 -10.06 -4.31
CA VAL A 82 2.82 -10.59 -5.66
C VAL A 82 3.41 -12.01 -5.62
N ARG A 83 4.38 -12.24 -4.73
CA ARG A 83 5.02 -13.55 -4.59
C ARG A 83 4.04 -14.61 -4.12
N GLU A 84 3.16 -14.26 -3.18
CA GLU A 84 2.12 -15.16 -2.66
C GLU A 84 1.07 -15.47 -3.73
N ALA A 85 0.60 -14.45 -4.44
CA ALA A 85 -0.34 -14.63 -5.55
C ALA A 85 0.25 -15.50 -6.67
N TYR A 86 1.53 -15.31 -6.99
CA TYR A 86 2.23 -16.14 -7.99
C TYR A 86 2.34 -17.60 -7.56
N ALA A 87 2.71 -17.85 -6.30
CA ALA A 87 2.78 -19.21 -5.76
C ALA A 87 1.42 -19.91 -5.77
N MET A 88 0.35 -19.17 -5.45
CA MET A 88 -1.02 -19.67 -5.52
C MET A 88 -1.45 -19.98 -6.96
N GLN A 89 -1.18 -19.06 -7.90
CA GLN A 89 -1.51 -19.25 -9.32
C GLN A 89 -0.82 -20.49 -9.91
N GLN A 90 0.46 -20.69 -9.59
CA GLN A 90 1.23 -21.85 -10.01
C GLN A 90 0.67 -23.16 -9.45
N SER A 91 0.26 -23.19 -8.18
CA SER A 91 -0.29 -24.39 -7.53
C SER A 91 -1.66 -24.76 -8.11
N GLN A 92 -2.55 -23.78 -8.29
CA GLN A 92 -3.86 -24.02 -8.86
C GLN A 92 -3.79 -24.43 -10.34
N TYR A 93 -2.84 -23.86 -11.09
CA TYR A 93 -2.57 -24.29 -12.45
C TYR A 93 -2.16 -25.77 -12.51
N ALA A 94 -1.27 -26.21 -11.61
CA ALA A 94 -0.83 -27.60 -11.56
C ALA A 94 -1.99 -28.56 -11.23
N ILE A 95 -2.85 -28.19 -10.28
CA ILE A 95 -4.03 -28.98 -9.90
C ILE A 95 -5.00 -29.06 -11.09
N ALA A 96 -5.38 -27.91 -11.68
CA ALA A 96 -6.31 -27.86 -12.81
C ALA A 96 -5.80 -28.70 -14.00
N ARG A 97 -4.51 -28.59 -14.32
CA ARG A 97 -3.87 -29.36 -15.37
C ARG A 97 -3.93 -30.86 -15.10
N HIS A 98 -3.55 -31.29 -13.89
CA HIS A 98 -3.54 -32.71 -13.52
C HIS A 98 -4.95 -33.32 -13.60
N LEU A 99 -5.97 -32.60 -13.10
CA LEU A 99 -7.34 -33.08 -13.17
C LEU A 99 -7.85 -33.20 -14.61
N ARG A 100 -7.56 -32.20 -15.46
CA ARG A 100 -8.01 -32.16 -16.85
C ARG A 100 -7.27 -33.18 -17.73
N ASP A 101 -5.96 -33.26 -17.61
CA ASP A 101 -5.12 -34.01 -18.55
C ASP A 101 -4.94 -35.48 -18.12
N GLU A 102 -5.06 -35.79 -16.82
CA GLU A 102 -4.82 -37.14 -16.30
C GLU A 102 -6.08 -37.77 -15.68
N VAL A 103 -6.71 -37.09 -14.72
CA VAL A 103 -7.80 -37.70 -13.92
C VAL A 103 -9.07 -37.92 -14.75
N VAL A 104 -9.54 -36.91 -15.49
CA VAL A 104 -10.76 -37.01 -16.29
C VAL A 104 -10.62 -38.06 -17.41
N PRO A 105 -9.55 -38.08 -18.22
CA PRO A 105 -9.36 -39.12 -19.24
C PRO A 105 -9.17 -40.51 -18.66
N LEU A 106 -8.55 -40.63 -17.47
CA LEU A 106 -8.45 -41.92 -16.78
C LEU A 106 -9.82 -42.44 -16.37
N LYS A 107 -10.67 -41.59 -15.78
CA LYS A 107 -12.04 -41.96 -15.41
C LYS A 107 -12.88 -42.37 -16.62
N GLN A 108 -12.71 -41.67 -17.74
CA GLN A 108 -13.37 -42.05 -18.99
C GLN A 108 -12.97 -43.47 -19.44
N ARG A 109 -11.67 -43.78 -19.48
CA ARG A 109 -11.19 -45.12 -19.85
C ARG A 109 -11.69 -46.22 -18.91
N ILE A 110 -11.75 -45.94 -17.61
CA ILE A 110 -12.33 -46.87 -16.63
C ILE A 110 -13.81 -47.13 -16.92
N SER A 111 -14.55 -46.09 -17.27
CA SER A 111 -15.98 -46.22 -17.58
C SER A 111 -16.23 -47.03 -18.85
N GLU A 112 -15.43 -46.80 -19.89
CA GLU A 112 -15.46 -47.59 -21.13
C GLU A 112 -15.20 -49.08 -20.84
N GLU A 113 -14.22 -49.39 -20.00
CA GLU A 113 -13.91 -50.76 -19.57
C GLU A 113 -15.03 -51.38 -18.72
N ASN A 114 -15.61 -50.63 -17.79
CA ASN A 114 -16.73 -51.09 -16.97
C ASN A 114 -17.96 -51.42 -17.83
N LEU A 115 -18.22 -50.64 -18.87
CA LEU A 115 -19.28 -50.93 -19.83
C LEU A 115 -19.03 -52.26 -20.55
N LEU A 116 -17.80 -52.53 -20.98
CA LEU A 116 -17.43 -53.83 -21.57
C LEU A 116 -17.63 -54.99 -20.59
N ARG A 117 -17.24 -54.80 -19.33
CA ARG A 117 -17.43 -55.80 -18.26
C ARG A 117 -18.89 -56.07 -17.94
N TYR A 118 -19.73 -55.03 -17.95
CA TYR A 118 -21.17 -55.16 -17.78
C TYR A 118 -21.78 -55.96 -18.93
N ASN A 119 -21.41 -55.64 -20.18
CA ASN A 119 -21.84 -56.41 -21.35
C ASN A 119 -21.38 -57.87 -21.28
N GLY A 120 -20.21 -58.14 -20.68
CA GLY A 120 -19.69 -59.47 -20.41
C GLY A 120 -20.28 -60.17 -19.18
N MET A 121 -21.27 -59.59 -18.50
CA MET A 121 -21.86 -60.09 -17.25
C MET A 121 -20.86 -60.26 -16.09
N LEU A 122 -19.74 -59.54 -16.11
CA LEU A 122 -18.70 -59.59 -15.08
C LEU A 122 -18.99 -58.66 -13.90
N ILE A 123 -19.79 -57.61 -14.14
CA ILE A 123 -20.20 -56.63 -13.13
C ILE A 123 -21.72 -56.38 -13.20
N GLY A 124 -22.30 -55.92 -12.09
CA GLY A 124 -23.71 -55.55 -12.02
C GLY A 124 -23.99 -54.09 -12.36
N VAL A 125 -25.26 -53.77 -12.58
CA VAL A 125 -25.72 -52.39 -12.90
C VAL A 125 -25.38 -51.36 -11.80
N PHE A 126 -25.37 -51.77 -10.53
CA PHE A 126 -25.03 -50.87 -9.42
C PHE A 126 -23.58 -50.40 -9.48
N GLU A 127 -22.66 -51.22 -9.98
CA GLU A 127 -21.27 -50.81 -10.19
C GLU A 127 -21.17 -49.76 -11.31
N LEU A 128 -21.96 -49.91 -12.38
CA LEU A 128 -22.02 -48.92 -13.47
C LEU A 128 -22.58 -47.57 -13.00
N LEU A 129 -23.62 -47.57 -12.16
CA LEU A 129 -24.13 -46.32 -11.57
C LEU A 129 -23.11 -45.68 -10.61
N ALA A 130 -22.38 -46.49 -9.83
CA ALA A 130 -21.34 -45.99 -8.93
C ALA A 130 -20.18 -45.35 -9.72
N ASP A 131 -19.77 -45.97 -10.82
CA ASP A 131 -18.75 -45.44 -11.72
C ASP A 131 -19.20 -44.13 -12.38
N ALA A 132 -20.43 -44.08 -12.92
CA ALA A 132 -20.98 -42.86 -13.51
C ALA A 132 -21.01 -41.70 -12.52
N ARG A 133 -21.40 -41.94 -11.26
CA ARG A 133 -21.34 -40.93 -10.19
C ARG A 133 -19.90 -40.48 -9.92
N SER A 134 -18.95 -41.41 -9.91
CA SER A 134 -17.53 -41.08 -9.73
C SER A 134 -16.98 -40.23 -10.88
N GLN A 135 -17.36 -40.55 -12.12
CA GLN A 135 -16.98 -39.79 -13.31
C GLN A 135 -17.50 -38.36 -13.25
N ILE A 136 -18.79 -38.17 -12.94
CA ILE A 136 -19.40 -36.83 -12.79
C ILE A 136 -18.66 -36.03 -11.71
N ALA A 137 -18.36 -36.65 -10.57
CA ALA A 137 -17.62 -35.99 -9.49
C ALA A 137 -16.21 -35.55 -9.94
N SER A 138 -15.50 -36.38 -10.71
CA SER A 138 -14.17 -36.03 -11.26
C SER A 138 -14.23 -34.90 -12.28
N VAL A 139 -15.27 -34.86 -13.13
CA VAL A 139 -15.48 -33.76 -14.08
C VAL A 139 -15.79 -32.46 -13.34
N ASN A 140 -16.68 -32.50 -12.34
CA ASN A 140 -16.99 -31.33 -11.52
C ASN A 140 -15.75 -30.80 -10.80
N ALA A 141 -14.94 -31.69 -10.21
CA ALA A 141 -13.69 -31.30 -9.57
C ALA A 141 -12.71 -30.62 -10.57
N ALA A 142 -12.65 -31.11 -11.82
CA ALA A 142 -11.82 -30.49 -12.85
C ALA A 142 -12.31 -29.08 -13.23
N ILE A 143 -13.63 -28.89 -13.31
CA ILE A 143 -14.25 -27.58 -13.57
C ILE A 143 -13.98 -26.61 -12.41
N GLU A 144 -14.13 -27.06 -11.17
CA GLU A 144 -13.84 -26.26 -9.98
C GLU A 144 -12.37 -25.87 -9.92
N ALA A 145 -11.45 -26.81 -10.16
CA ALA A 145 -10.02 -26.51 -10.21
C ALA A 145 -9.67 -25.51 -11.31
N GLN A 146 -10.31 -25.61 -12.49
CA GLN A 146 -10.12 -24.66 -13.57
C GLN A 146 -10.63 -23.27 -13.20
N ARG A 147 -11.78 -23.16 -12.52
CA ARG A 147 -12.30 -21.90 -11.97
C ARG A 147 -11.30 -21.31 -10.98
N ASP A 148 -10.82 -22.11 -10.04
CA ASP A 148 -9.93 -21.65 -8.97
C ASP A 148 -8.58 -21.18 -9.52
N PHE A 149 -8.09 -21.82 -10.59
CA PHE A 149 -6.95 -21.30 -11.36
C PHE A 149 -7.22 -19.92 -11.95
N TRP A 150 -8.36 -19.71 -12.60
CA TRP A 150 -8.69 -18.41 -13.19
C TRP A 150 -8.87 -17.31 -12.14
N LEU A 151 -9.38 -17.64 -10.96
CA LEU A 151 -9.44 -16.72 -9.83
C LEU A 151 -8.03 -16.35 -9.35
N ALA A 152 -7.14 -17.34 -9.18
CA ALA A 152 -5.76 -17.09 -8.78
C ALA A 152 -4.98 -16.27 -9.83
N ASP A 153 -5.26 -16.46 -11.11
CA ASP A 153 -4.67 -15.66 -12.20
C ASP A 153 -5.13 -14.20 -12.15
N ALA A 154 -6.43 -13.97 -11.91
CA ALA A 154 -6.97 -12.63 -11.70
C ALA A 154 -6.38 -11.96 -10.45
N ASP A 155 -6.20 -12.70 -9.36
CA ASP A 155 -5.58 -12.19 -8.12
C ASP A 155 -4.12 -11.79 -8.36
N LEU A 156 -3.36 -12.58 -9.13
CA LEU A 156 -2.00 -12.24 -9.53
C LEU A 156 -1.97 -10.97 -10.40
N ALA A 157 -2.87 -10.85 -11.38
CA ALA A 157 -2.98 -9.65 -12.20
C ALA A 157 -3.29 -8.41 -11.35
N MET A 158 -4.19 -8.53 -10.37
CA MET A 158 -4.50 -7.47 -9.41
C MET A 158 -3.30 -7.11 -8.52
N ALA A 159 -2.54 -8.10 -8.06
CA ALA A 159 -1.34 -7.87 -7.26
C ALA A 159 -0.25 -7.12 -8.05
N LEU A 160 -0.12 -7.39 -9.36
CA LEU A 160 0.85 -6.72 -10.25
C LEU A 160 0.49 -5.25 -10.52
N VAL A 161 -0.79 -4.93 -10.67
CA VAL A 161 -1.26 -3.55 -10.86
C VAL A 161 -1.17 -2.74 -9.55
N GLY A 162 -1.26 -3.44 -8.42
CA GLY A 162 -1.24 -2.86 -7.09
C GLY A 162 -2.64 -2.45 -6.63
N LYS A 163 -2.94 -2.67 -5.35
CA LYS A 163 -4.20 -2.22 -4.75
C LYS A 163 -4.22 -0.68 -4.78
N PRO A 164 -5.29 -0.03 -5.31
CA PRO A 164 -5.42 1.41 -5.15
C PRO A 164 -5.43 1.72 -3.66
N ASP A 165 -4.49 2.57 -3.21
CA ASP A 165 -4.48 3.07 -1.84
C ASP A 165 -5.68 4.00 -1.69
N LEU A 166 -6.84 3.43 -1.41
CA LEU A 166 -8.09 4.14 -1.12
C LEU A 166 -8.05 4.81 0.26
N ARG A 167 -6.86 5.07 0.81
CA ARG A 167 -6.73 5.98 1.94
C ARG A 167 -7.31 7.32 1.50
N PRO A 168 -8.45 7.75 2.08
CA PRO A 168 -8.93 9.09 1.82
C PRO A 168 -7.80 10.01 2.26
N ALA A 169 -7.30 10.83 1.33
CA ALA A 169 -6.36 11.88 1.65
C ALA A 169 -6.99 12.62 2.83
N ALA A 170 -6.44 12.44 4.03
CA ALA A 170 -6.98 13.05 5.23
C ALA A 170 -7.03 14.54 4.92
N SER A 171 -8.25 15.06 4.77
CA SER A 171 -8.50 16.46 4.53
C SER A 171 -7.80 17.19 5.67
N ALA A 172 -6.73 17.90 5.34
CA ALA A 172 -6.04 18.74 6.27
C ALA A 172 -7.07 19.76 6.76
N ARG A 173 -7.67 19.50 7.92
CA ARG A 173 -8.47 20.49 8.63
C ARG A 173 -7.50 21.62 8.96
N PRO A 174 -7.69 22.84 8.43
CA PRO A 174 -6.94 23.97 8.93
C PRO A 174 -7.30 24.11 10.41
N GLY A 175 -6.30 24.07 11.27
CA GLY A 175 -6.48 24.31 12.70
C GLY A 175 -7.06 25.71 12.88
N VAL A 176 -8.24 25.78 13.49
CA VAL A 176 -8.84 27.03 13.95
C VAL A 176 -7.89 27.58 15.01
N ALA A 177 -7.25 28.71 14.72
CA ALA A 177 -6.55 29.51 15.71
C ALA A 177 -7.62 30.25 16.52
N GLU A 178 -8.03 29.69 17.64
CA GLU A 178 -8.85 30.39 18.62
C GLU A 178 -7.91 31.30 19.44
N SER A 179 -7.91 32.58 19.08
CA SER A 179 -7.24 33.64 19.83
C SER A 179 -7.92 33.79 21.19
N GLY A 180 -7.23 33.40 22.26
CA GLY A 180 -7.57 33.79 23.62
C GLY A 180 -7.39 35.30 23.78
N GLY A 181 -8.48 36.05 23.65
CA GLY A 181 -8.58 37.43 24.09
C GLY A 181 -9.14 37.47 25.50
N GLY A 182 -8.30 37.82 26.48
CA GLY A 182 -8.74 38.28 27.79
C GLY A 182 -8.68 39.80 27.83
N HIS A 183 -9.83 40.43 28.12
CA HIS A 183 -10.04 41.56 29.02
C HIS A 183 -11.54 41.67 29.30
#